data_AF-F6QHE7-F1
#
_entry.id   AF-F6QHE7-F1
#
_cell.length_a   1.000
_cell.length_b   1.000
_cell.length_c   1.000
_cell.angle_alpha   90.00
_cell.angle_beta   90.00
_cell.angle_gamma   90.00
#
_symmetry.space_group_name_H-M   'P 1'
#
loop_
_entity.id
_entity.type
_entity.pdbx_description
1 polymer ?
#
loop_
_entity_poly.entity_id
_entity_poly.type
_entity_poly.pdbx_seq_one_letter_code
_entity_poly.pdbx_strand_id
1 'polypeptide(L)'
;MKMLAYLASAFLLISIIEGSPVRFSDRRCFARLRQVQLEIRANGDIVSDPHYVPECDSRGIRWRPAQCDHHDIGYCFCVNTTTGEPMNRTRSHYHTKELLQCDTDVPENKRCQNRQQEYRNFLKNWELRQANPFYYFPECNQDGTFKALQRDSINFFCVQTTTGEKIPGTDVGPGSNRPLIEPVCQAYSQQ
;
A
#
# COMPACT_ATOMS: atom_id res chain seq x y z
N MET A 1 -6.25 -33.62 -69.19
CA MET A 1 -4.97 -34.36 -69.16
C MET A 1 -4.12 -33.84 -68.01
N LYS A 2 -3.88 -34.69 -66.98
CA LYS A 2 -2.79 -34.73 -65.96
C LYS A 2 -2.25 -33.36 -65.47
N MET A 3 -2.54 -32.84 -64.27
CA MET A 3 -2.21 -33.28 -62.89
C MET A 3 -0.80 -33.88 -62.68
N LEU A 4 -0.15 -33.41 -61.60
CA LEU A 4 1.16 -33.75 -60.97
C LEU A 4 2.23 -32.65 -61.17
N ALA A 5 3.00 -32.15 -60.19
CA ALA A 5 3.20 -32.51 -58.78
C ALA A 5 4.27 -31.56 -58.13
N TYR A 6 4.09 -31.18 -56.85
CA TYR A 6 5.11 -31.15 -55.77
C TYR A 6 6.30 -30.12 -55.85
N LEU A 7 6.65 -29.26 -54.87
CA LEU A 7 7.00 -29.51 -53.45
C LEU A 7 7.17 -28.23 -52.59
N ALA A 8 6.74 -28.36 -51.33
CA ALA A 8 7.40 -27.99 -50.05
C ALA A 8 7.77 -26.51 -49.78
N SER A 9 7.12 -25.85 -48.80
CA SER A 9 7.37 -25.96 -47.34
C SER A 9 8.33 -24.87 -46.85
N ALA A 10 7.75 -23.84 -46.24
CA ALA A 10 8.36 -23.09 -45.16
C ALA A 10 7.26 -22.70 -44.17
N PHE A 11 6.68 -23.72 -43.53
CA PHE A 11 6.07 -23.55 -42.21
C PHE A 11 7.19 -23.20 -41.22
N LEU A 12 7.43 -21.92 -40.99
CA LEU A 12 8.07 -21.46 -39.77
C LEU A 12 6.98 -21.02 -38.81
N LEU A 13 6.69 -21.96 -37.91
CA LEU A 13 5.89 -21.83 -36.71
C LEU A 13 6.31 -20.58 -35.92
N ILE A 14 5.52 -19.51 -36.00
CA ILE A 14 5.45 -18.56 -34.89
C ILE A 14 4.42 -19.16 -33.95
N SER A 15 4.92 -19.87 -32.94
CA SER A 15 4.16 -20.36 -31.81
C SER A 15 3.33 -19.21 -31.21
N ILE A 16 2.01 -19.27 -31.39
CA ILE A 16 1.08 -18.44 -30.64
C ILE A 16 1.18 -18.90 -29.18
N ILE A 17 1.99 -18.20 -28.39
CA ILE A 17 1.88 -18.22 -26.92
C ILE A 17 1.22 -16.90 -26.49
N GLU A 18 0.06 -16.58 -27.07
CA GLU A 18 -0.81 -15.57 -26.48
C GLU A 18 -1.92 -16.33 -25.77
N GLY A 19 -1.72 -16.57 -24.47
CA GLY A 19 -2.77 -17.12 -23.62
C GLY A 19 -4.05 -16.32 -23.81
N SER A 20 -5.20 -17.01 -23.88
CA SER A 20 -6.49 -16.38 -24.10
C SER A 20 -6.68 -15.18 -23.15
N PRO A 21 -7.22 -14.05 -23.62
CA PRO A 21 -7.39 -12.87 -22.78
C PRO A 21 -8.23 -13.21 -21.54
N VAL A 22 -7.63 -13.05 -20.36
CA VAL A 22 -8.31 -13.26 -19.08
C VAL A 22 -9.52 -12.33 -19.03
N ARG A 23 -10.71 -12.88 -18.78
CA ARG A 23 -11.94 -12.10 -18.67
C ARG A 23 -11.77 -11.06 -17.56
N PHE A 24 -12.36 -9.88 -17.76
CA PHE A 24 -12.26 -8.79 -16.80
C PHE A 24 -12.68 -9.21 -15.38
N SER A 25 -13.71 -10.06 -15.26
CA SER A 25 -14.20 -10.63 -13.99
C SER A 25 -13.24 -11.59 -13.30
N ASP A 26 -12.31 -12.18 -14.04
CA ASP A 26 -11.43 -13.25 -13.57
C ASP A 26 -10.05 -12.69 -13.16
N ARG A 27 -9.90 -11.37 -13.21
CA ARG A 27 -8.71 -10.66 -12.70
C ARG A 27 -8.67 -10.77 -11.18
N ARG A 28 -7.48 -10.99 -10.62
CA ARG A 28 -7.27 -11.44 -9.22
C ARG A 28 -8.16 -10.74 -8.19
N CYS A 29 -8.11 -9.41 -8.11
CA CYS A 29 -8.88 -8.67 -7.13
C CYS A 29 -10.39 -8.74 -7.42
N PHE A 30 -10.83 -8.58 -8.68
CA PHE A 30 -12.25 -8.73 -9.02
C PHE A 30 -12.79 -10.14 -8.83
N ALA A 31 -11.97 -11.16 -9.05
CA ALA A 31 -12.34 -12.54 -8.77
C ALA A 31 -12.57 -12.74 -7.26
N ARG A 32 -11.69 -12.20 -6.40
CA ARG A 32 -11.88 -12.23 -4.94
C ARG A 32 -13.10 -11.41 -4.50
N LEU A 33 -13.28 -10.21 -5.04
CA LEU A 33 -14.45 -9.37 -4.77
C LEU A 33 -15.76 -10.11 -5.11
N ARG A 34 -15.80 -10.77 -6.27
CA ARG A 34 -16.97 -11.57 -6.69
C ARG A 34 -17.22 -12.73 -5.73
N GLN A 35 -16.19 -13.43 -5.28
CA GLN A 35 -16.34 -14.52 -4.29
C GLN A 35 -16.94 -13.99 -2.98
N VAL A 36 -16.39 -12.91 -2.42
CA VAL A 36 -16.89 -12.30 -1.18
C VAL A 36 -18.35 -11.85 -1.34
N GLN A 37 -18.71 -11.25 -2.48
CA GLN A 37 -20.11 -10.86 -2.75
C GLN A 37 -21.06 -12.06 -2.81
N LEU A 38 -20.62 -13.22 -3.28
CA LEU A 38 -21.42 -14.44 -3.27
C LEU A 38 -21.54 -15.05 -1.86
N GLU A 39 -20.45 -15.03 -1.08
CA GLU A 39 -20.42 -15.46 0.33
C GLU A 39 -21.44 -14.64 1.15
N ILE A 40 -21.42 -13.31 1.02
CA ILE A 40 -22.38 -12.40 1.65
C ILE A 40 -23.82 -12.74 1.24
N ARG A 41 -24.10 -12.87 -0.06
CA ARG A 41 -25.45 -13.21 -0.56
C ARG A 41 -25.97 -14.54 -0.01
N ALA A 42 -25.09 -15.49 0.27
CA ALA A 42 -25.45 -16.81 0.78
C ALA A 42 -25.72 -16.81 2.30
N ASN A 43 -25.01 -15.97 3.07
CA ASN A 43 -25.04 -16.00 4.53
C ASN A 43 -25.95 -14.94 5.19
N GLY A 44 -26.37 -13.89 4.46
CA GLY A 44 -27.18 -12.80 5.00
C GLY A 44 -26.55 -11.44 4.71
N ASP A 45 -27.37 -10.38 4.66
CA ASP A 45 -26.99 -9.08 4.09
C ASP A 45 -25.80 -8.41 4.82
N ILE A 46 -25.02 -7.62 4.07
CA ILE A 46 -23.80 -6.88 4.49
C ILE A 46 -24.03 -6.06 5.78
N VAL A 47 -25.29 -5.67 5.99
CA VAL A 47 -25.75 -4.85 7.10
C VAL A 47 -25.71 -5.60 8.44
N SER A 48 -25.83 -6.93 8.43
CA SER A 48 -25.90 -7.75 9.66
C SER A 48 -24.60 -8.46 10.05
N ASP A 49 -23.69 -8.68 9.10
CA ASP A 49 -22.37 -9.28 9.35
C ASP A 49 -21.32 -8.58 8.46
N PRO A 50 -20.70 -7.51 8.96
CA PRO A 50 -19.78 -6.71 8.17
C PRO A 50 -18.52 -7.52 7.85
N HIS A 51 -18.48 -7.97 6.61
CA HIS A 51 -17.34 -8.68 6.05
C HIS A 51 -16.46 -7.70 5.26
N TYR A 52 -15.15 -7.93 5.33
CA TYR A 52 -14.17 -7.26 4.47
C TYR A 52 -14.52 -7.46 2.98
N VAL A 53 -14.93 -6.37 2.31
CA VAL A 53 -15.16 -6.32 0.86
C VAL A 53 -13.93 -5.70 0.19
N PRO A 54 -13.19 -6.45 -0.66
CA PRO A 54 -11.97 -5.94 -1.28
C PRO A 54 -12.21 -4.71 -2.16
N GLU A 55 -11.42 -3.66 -1.93
CA GLU A 55 -11.34 -2.51 -2.81
C GLU A 55 -10.26 -2.74 -3.88
N CYS A 56 -10.67 -2.74 -5.15
CA CYS A 56 -9.77 -2.99 -6.27
C CYS A 56 -9.36 -1.70 -6.99
N ASP A 57 -8.23 -1.77 -7.70
CA ASP A 57 -7.90 -0.76 -8.71
C ASP A 57 -8.91 -0.79 -9.87
N SER A 58 -8.89 0.25 -10.72
CA SER A 58 -9.84 0.36 -11.85
C SER A 58 -9.74 -0.78 -12.85
N ARG A 59 -8.63 -1.53 -12.85
CA ARG A 59 -8.43 -2.69 -13.72
C ARG A 59 -8.83 -3.99 -13.04
N GLY A 60 -9.02 -4.03 -11.73
CA GLY A 60 -9.34 -5.23 -10.96
C GLY A 60 -8.20 -6.23 -10.82
N ILE A 61 -6.99 -5.85 -11.21
CA ILE A 61 -5.83 -6.74 -11.14
C ILE A 61 -5.20 -6.67 -9.77
N ARG A 62 -5.17 -5.47 -9.18
CA ARG A 62 -4.55 -5.18 -7.90
C ARG A 62 -5.59 -4.71 -6.89
N TRP A 63 -5.26 -4.94 -5.63
CA TRP A 63 -5.95 -4.31 -4.51
C TRP A 63 -5.50 -2.86 -4.40
N ARG A 64 -6.38 -1.98 -3.92
CA ARG A 64 -5.96 -0.65 -3.45
C ARG A 64 -5.02 -0.82 -2.25
N PRO A 65 -3.99 0.03 -2.10
CA PRO A 65 -3.00 -0.11 -1.02
C PRO A 65 -3.62 -0.15 0.37
N ALA A 66 -4.58 0.75 0.65
CA ALA A 66 -5.41 0.71 1.82
C ALA A 66 -6.68 -0.10 1.55
N GLN A 67 -7.03 -0.97 2.49
CA GLN A 67 -8.27 -1.74 2.52
C GLN A 67 -8.98 -1.43 3.82
N CYS A 68 -10.31 -1.28 3.78
CA CYS A 68 -11.11 -0.98 4.95
C CYS A 68 -12.18 -2.05 5.18
N ASP A 69 -12.25 -2.50 6.42
CA ASP A 69 -13.39 -3.23 6.96
C ASP A 69 -14.41 -2.20 7.45
N HIS A 70 -15.66 -2.33 6.99
CA HIS A 70 -16.72 -1.34 7.18
C HIS A 70 -17.75 -1.74 8.26
N HIS A 71 -17.38 -2.61 9.22
CA HIS A 71 -18.19 -2.87 10.43
C HIS A 71 -18.37 -1.61 11.30
N ASP A 72 -19.43 -1.53 12.13
CA ASP A 72 -19.69 -0.56 13.21
C ASP A 72 -18.52 0.34 13.65
N ILE A 73 -17.39 -0.24 14.10
CA ILE A 73 -16.20 0.54 14.49
C ILE A 73 -15.23 0.74 13.31
N GLY A 74 -15.14 -0.27 12.45
CA GLY A 74 -14.37 -0.29 11.21
C GLY A 74 -12.86 -0.13 11.41
N TYR A 75 -12.06 -0.83 10.62
CA TYR A 75 -10.62 -0.61 10.62
C TYR A 75 -10.08 -0.71 9.21
N CYS A 76 -9.04 0.07 8.94
CA CYS A 76 -8.32 0.02 7.69
C CYS A 76 -6.93 -0.57 7.92
N PHE A 77 -6.38 -1.22 6.89
CA PHE A 77 -5.07 -1.83 6.89
C PHE A 77 -4.43 -1.73 5.51
N CYS A 78 -3.10 -1.72 5.46
CA CYS A 78 -2.39 -1.83 4.20
C CYS A 78 -2.36 -3.28 3.74
N VAL A 79 -2.35 -3.48 2.42
CA VAL A 79 -2.16 -4.80 1.81
C VAL A 79 -1.04 -4.80 0.81
N ASN A 80 -0.47 -5.99 0.58
CA ASN A 80 0.27 -6.24 -0.63
C ASN A 80 -0.69 -6.10 -1.84
N THR A 81 -0.45 -5.13 -2.70
CA THR A 81 -1.35 -4.79 -3.82
C THR A 81 -1.48 -5.89 -4.85
N THR A 82 -0.58 -6.89 -4.83
CA THR A 82 -0.56 -8.02 -5.77
C THR A 82 -1.21 -9.28 -5.23
N THR A 83 -1.12 -9.54 -3.92
CA THR A 83 -1.70 -10.73 -3.28
C THR A 83 -2.98 -10.44 -2.50
N GLY A 84 -3.19 -9.19 -2.07
CA GLY A 84 -4.28 -8.79 -1.18
C GLY A 84 -4.03 -9.14 0.29
N GLU A 85 -2.85 -9.66 0.62
CA GLU A 85 -2.52 -10.05 2.00
C GLU A 85 -2.32 -8.81 2.89
N PRO A 86 -2.88 -8.80 4.10
CA PRO A 86 -2.71 -7.71 5.05
C PRO A 86 -1.25 -7.60 5.50
N MET A 87 -0.76 -6.36 5.55
CA MET A 87 0.53 -6.06 6.14
C MET A 87 0.43 -6.02 7.66
N ASN A 88 1.48 -6.51 8.32
CA ASN A 88 1.55 -6.47 9.77
C ASN A 88 1.68 -5.03 10.27
N ARG A 89 1.08 -4.72 11.43
CA ARG A 89 1.19 -3.42 12.11
C ARG A 89 0.64 -2.21 11.36
N THR A 90 -0.21 -2.42 10.35
CA THR A 90 -0.84 -1.31 9.59
C THR A 90 -2.30 -1.09 9.96
N ARG A 91 -2.83 -1.62 11.08
CA ARG A 91 -4.24 -1.43 11.43
C ARG A 91 -4.47 -0.02 11.99
N SER A 92 -5.47 0.67 11.47
CA SER A 92 -5.95 1.98 11.94
C SER A 92 -7.48 1.96 12.06
N HIS A 93 -8.03 2.79 12.95
CA HIS A 93 -9.48 3.02 12.98
C HIS A 93 -9.97 3.61 11.65
N TYR A 94 -11.21 3.30 11.29
CA TYR A 94 -11.82 3.78 10.04
C TYR A 94 -11.84 5.31 9.94
N HIS A 95 -12.11 6.02 11.04
CA HIS A 95 -12.12 7.49 11.10
C HIS A 95 -10.74 8.14 10.97
N THR A 96 -9.66 7.36 11.09
CA THR A 96 -8.28 7.84 10.93
C THR A 96 -7.59 7.21 9.73
N LYS A 97 -8.36 6.65 8.79
CA LYS A 97 -7.82 5.98 7.59
C LYS A 97 -6.97 6.90 6.72
N GLU A 98 -7.20 8.21 6.77
CA GLU A 98 -6.42 9.22 6.05
C GLU A 98 -5.00 9.36 6.60
N LEU A 99 -4.72 8.84 7.80
CA LEU A 99 -3.38 8.80 8.40
C LEU A 99 -2.65 7.50 8.10
N LEU A 100 -3.35 6.51 7.53
CA LEU A 100 -2.79 5.22 7.21
C LEU A 100 -1.87 5.36 5.99
N GLN A 101 -0.57 5.10 6.20
CA GLN A 101 0.47 5.27 5.19
C GLN A 101 0.71 3.95 4.44
N CYS A 102 0.04 3.76 3.30
CA CYS A 102 0.19 2.56 2.47
C CYS A 102 0.97 2.86 1.18
N ASP A 103 2.29 2.72 1.22
CA ASP A 103 3.20 3.02 0.10
C ASP A 103 3.51 1.79 -0.80
N THR A 104 2.64 0.77 -0.82
CA THR A 104 2.93 -0.53 -1.45
C THR A 104 2.95 -0.49 -2.98
N ASP A 105 2.31 0.49 -3.60
CA ASP A 105 2.36 0.76 -5.04
C ASP A 105 3.23 1.98 -5.41
N VAL A 106 3.84 2.61 -4.41
CA VAL A 106 4.72 3.77 -4.58
C VAL A 106 6.18 3.30 -4.69
N PRO A 107 6.91 3.66 -5.76
CA PRO A 107 8.34 3.41 -5.86
C PRO A 107 9.08 3.96 -4.66
N GLU A 108 10.08 3.23 -4.15
CA GLU A 108 10.78 3.55 -2.90
C GLU A 108 11.28 4.99 -2.83
N ASN A 109 11.93 5.45 -3.91
CA ASN A 109 12.45 6.82 -4.07
C ASN A 109 11.37 7.91 -4.19
N LYS A 110 10.09 7.55 -4.14
CA LYS A 110 8.93 8.46 -4.17
C LYS A 110 8.11 8.39 -2.89
N ARG A 111 8.34 7.42 -2.01
CA ARG A 111 7.53 7.22 -0.80
C ARG A 111 7.59 8.41 0.14
N CYS A 112 8.78 8.95 0.41
CA CYS A 112 8.90 10.11 1.29
C CYS A 112 8.17 11.35 0.73
N GLN A 113 8.32 11.60 -0.58
CA GLN A 113 7.61 12.68 -1.28
C GLN A 113 6.09 12.48 -1.27
N ASN A 114 5.63 11.23 -1.42
CA ASN A 114 4.21 10.88 -1.30
C ASN A 114 3.67 11.22 0.09
N ARG A 115 4.36 10.81 1.16
CA ARG A 115 3.96 11.16 2.55
C ARG A 115 4.01 12.65 2.85
N GLN A 116 4.93 13.41 2.25
CA GLN A 116 4.91 14.87 2.34
C GLN A 116 3.64 15.46 1.72
N GLN A 117 3.16 14.90 0.61
CA GLN A 117 1.90 15.31 -0.03
C GLN A 117 0.69 14.94 0.83
N GLU A 118 0.68 13.76 1.42
CA GLU A 118 -0.35 13.33 2.39
C GLU A 118 -0.40 14.28 3.59
N TYR A 119 0.75 14.66 4.15
CA TYR A 119 0.83 15.66 5.20
C TYR A 119 0.24 17.02 4.79
N ARG A 120 0.52 17.48 3.56
CA ARG A 120 -0.09 18.72 3.05
C ARG A 120 -1.62 18.60 2.91
N ASN A 121 -2.13 17.42 2.58
CA ASN A 121 -3.58 17.17 2.53
C ASN A 121 -4.18 17.12 3.93
N PHE A 122 -3.49 16.46 4.87
CA PHE A 122 -3.84 16.45 6.30
C PHE A 122 -3.97 17.87 6.86
N LEU A 123 -3.05 18.78 6.50
CA LEU A 123 -3.11 20.17 6.97
C LEU A 123 -4.40 20.91 6.60
N LYS A 124 -5.05 20.52 5.50
CA LYS A 124 -6.32 21.11 5.04
C LYS A 124 -7.51 20.63 5.88
N ASN A 125 -7.39 19.53 6.61
CA ASN A 125 -8.43 18.98 7.46
C ASN A 125 -8.21 19.41 8.92
N TRP A 126 -9.03 20.34 9.41
CA TRP A 126 -8.87 20.90 10.75
C TRP A 126 -9.22 19.90 11.86
N GLU A 127 -10.22 19.03 11.66
CA GLU A 127 -10.66 18.03 12.64
C GLU A 127 -9.58 16.97 12.84
N LEU A 128 -9.04 16.43 11.74
CA LEU A 128 -7.95 15.47 11.78
C LEU A 128 -6.70 16.04 12.44
N ARG A 129 -6.38 17.32 12.20
CA ARG A 129 -5.26 17.99 12.84
C ARG A 129 -5.41 18.07 14.36
N GLN A 130 -6.60 18.39 14.86
CA GLN A 130 -6.85 18.44 16.30
C GLN A 130 -6.75 17.05 16.93
N ALA A 131 -7.28 16.03 16.25
CA ALA A 131 -7.21 14.65 16.72
C ALA A 131 -5.80 14.04 16.67
N ASN A 132 -4.90 14.57 15.82
CA ASN A 132 -3.59 13.97 15.56
C ASN A 132 -2.45 15.00 15.62
N PRO A 133 -2.17 15.58 16.81
CA PRO A 133 -1.18 16.65 16.98
C PRO A 133 0.28 16.20 16.77
N PHE A 134 0.53 14.89 16.69
CA PHE A 134 1.85 14.29 16.47
C PHE A 134 2.06 13.79 15.04
N TYR A 135 1.07 13.95 14.15
CA TYR A 135 1.29 13.66 12.74
C TYR A 135 2.33 14.64 12.19
N TYR A 136 3.31 14.14 11.44
CA TYR A 136 4.54 14.87 11.17
C TYR A 136 4.82 15.00 9.67
N PHE A 137 5.58 16.03 9.30
CA PHE A 137 6.10 16.21 7.95
C PHE A 137 7.42 15.44 7.82
N PRO A 138 7.52 14.41 6.96
CA PRO A 138 8.73 13.62 6.88
C PRO A 138 9.86 14.36 6.17
N GLU A 139 11.07 14.24 6.71
CA GLU A 139 12.29 14.70 6.06
C GLU A 139 12.80 13.65 5.06
N CYS A 140 13.11 14.08 3.85
CA CYS A 140 13.62 13.20 2.79
C CYS A 140 15.10 13.42 2.52
N ASN A 141 15.77 12.36 2.07
CA ASN A 141 17.08 12.44 1.43
C ASN A 141 16.94 12.97 -0.02
N GLN A 142 18.07 13.30 -0.65
CA GLN A 142 18.09 13.79 -2.03
C GLN A 142 17.62 12.75 -3.05
N ASP A 143 17.86 11.47 -2.76
CA ASP A 143 17.40 10.35 -3.58
C ASP A 143 15.89 10.06 -3.43
N GLY A 144 15.21 10.75 -2.51
CA GLY A 144 13.78 10.60 -2.25
C GLY A 144 13.42 9.52 -1.21
N THR A 145 14.41 8.85 -0.62
CA THR A 145 14.23 7.99 0.56
C THR A 145 14.00 8.85 1.82
N PHE A 146 13.59 8.22 2.93
CA PHE A 146 13.43 8.91 4.20
C PHE A 146 14.78 9.16 4.87
N LYS A 147 14.96 10.34 5.48
CA LYS A 147 16.06 10.50 6.45
C LYS A 147 15.86 9.54 7.61
N ALA A 148 16.94 8.90 8.04
CA ALA A 148 16.92 7.92 9.13
C ALA A 148 16.37 8.51 10.44
N LEU A 149 16.73 9.78 10.74
CA LEU A 149 16.20 10.53 11.86
C LEU A 149 15.00 11.38 11.41
N GLN A 150 13.86 11.16 12.04
CA GLN A 150 12.63 11.93 11.87
C GLN A 150 12.25 12.62 13.19
N ARG A 151 11.29 13.55 13.10
CA ARG A 151 10.72 14.18 14.28
C ARG A 151 9.26 14.55 14.10
N ASP A 152 8.51 14.46 15.18
CA ASP A 152 7.19 15.07 15.31
C ASP A 152 7.30 16.41 16.05
N SER A 153 6.18 16.91 16.58
CA SER A 153 6.14 18.16 17.35
C SER A 153 6.87 18.08 18.69
N ILE A 154 7.15 16.88 19.22
CA ILE A 154 7.74 16.63 20.55
C ILE A 154 9.02 15.79 20.46
N ASN A 155 8.97 14.63 19.81
CA ASN A 155 9.99 13.60 19.87
C ASN A 155 10.81 13.51 18.59
N PHE A 156 12.03 13.02 18.71
CA PHE A 156 12.80 12.45 17.61
C PHE A 156 12.67 10.93 17.63
N PHE A 157 12.72 10.30 16.46
CA PHE A 157 12.65 8.84 16.33
C PHE A 157 13.37 8.38 15.06
N CYS A 158 13.81 7.12 15.05
CA CYS A 158 14.40 6.52 13.87
C CYS A 158 13.33 5.88 13.00
N VAL A 159 13.53 5.92 11.68
CA VAL A 159 12.70 5.21 10.69
C VAL A 159 13.57 4.38 9.75
N GLN A 160 13.04 3.31 9.17
CA GLN A 160 13.68 2.66 8.02
C GLN A 160 13.74 3.64 6.84
N THR A 161 14.87 3.73 6.13
CA THR A 161 15.01 4.73 5.05
C THR A 161 14.14 4.41 3.84
N THR A 162 13.85 3.13 3.60
CA THR A 162 13.15 2.63 2.40
C THR A 162 11.63 2.64 2.57
N THR A 163 11.14 2.41 3.78
CA THR A 163 9.71 2.33 4.09
C THR A 163 9.21 3.54 4.89
N GLY A 164 10.08 4.27 5.59
CA GLY A 164 9.68 5.31 6.53
C GLY A 164 8.94 4.78 7.76
N GLU A 165 8.91 3.45 7.97
CA GLU A 165 8.33 2.87 9.17
C GLU A 165 9.18 3.20 10.39
N LYS A 166 8.52 3.65 11.46
CA LYS A 166 9.16 3.98 12.72
C LYS A 166 9.72 2.73 13.38
N ILE A 167 10.99 2.80 13.78
CA ILE A 167 11.67 1.73 14.51
C ILE A 167 11.23 1.79 15.98
N PRO A 168 10.58 0.75 16.53
CA PRO A 168 10.09 0.76 17.91
C PRO A 168 11.22 0.98 18.93
N GLY A 169 10.94 1.76 19.97
CA GLY A 169 11.89 2.00 21.07
C GLY A 169 12.97 3.05 20.76
N THR A 170 12.83 3.81 19.67
CA THR A 170 13.80 4.85 19.28
C THR A 170 13.35 6.28 19.60
N ASP A 171 12.20 6.44 20.25
CA ASP A 171 11.68 7.74 20.67
C ASP A 171 12.56 8.40 21.72
N VAL A 172 12.98 9.63 21.44
CA VAL A 172 13.73 10.47 22.37
C VAL A 172 13.10 11.86 22.46
N GLY A 173 12.89 12.31 23.69
CA GLY A 173 12.15 13.54 23.99
C GLY A 173 12.92 14.84 23.71
N PRO A 174 12.24 16.00 23.85
CA PRO A 174 12.85 17.30 23.62
C PRO A 174 13.92 17.59 24.69
N GLY A 175 15.19 17.63 24.29
CA GLY A 175 16.35 17.83 25.18
C GLY A 175 17.52 16.89 24.88
N SER A 176 17.30 15.83 24.10
CA SER A 176 18.38 14.98 23.63
C SER A 176 19.19 15.63 22.49
N ASN A 177 20.52 15.51 22.56
CA ASN A 177 21.44 16.19 21.65
C ASN A 177 21.41 15.54 20.25
N ARG A 178 20.80 16.22 19.26
CA ARG A 178 20.61 15.73 17.87
C ARG A 178 21.86 15.10 17.23
N PRO A 179 23.08 15.67 17.34
CA PRO A 179 24.29 15.09 16.76
C PRO A 179 24.65 13.69 17.27
N LEU A 180 24.15 13.28 18.45
CA LEU A 180 24.39 11.94 18.99
C LEU A 180 23.38 10.90 18.48
N ILE A 181 22.19 11.32 18.05
CA ILE A 181 21.10 10.42 17.67
C ILE A 181 21.18 10.07 16.17
N GLU A 182 21.61 11.01 15.34
CA GLU A 182 21.64 10.82 13.88
C GLU A 182 22.54 9.65 13.45
N PRO A 183 23.78 9.47 13.96
CA PRO A 183 24.59 8.30 13.66
C PRO A 183 23.96 6.99 14.14
N VAL A 184 23.24 7.04 15.27
CA VAL A 184 22.54 5.87 15.83
C VAL A 184 21.40 5.44 14.91
N CYS A 185 20.56 6.37 14.45
CA CYS A 185 19.50 6.05 13.50
C CYS A 185 20.07 5.51 12.19
N GLN A 186 21.14 6.10 11.65
CA GLN A 186 21.77 5.60 10.42
C GLN A 186 22.18 4.12 10.51
N ALA A 187 22.66 3.67 11.68
CA ALA A 187 23.04 2.27 11.90
C ALA A 187 21.83 1.31 11.93
N TYR A 188 20.69 1.75 12.48
CA TYR A 188 19.48 0.92 12.57
C TYR A 188 18.60 0.95 11.32
N SER A 189 18.66 2.02 10.52
CA SER A 189 17.76 2.23 9.38
C SER A 189 18.07 1.43 8.12
N GLN A 190 19.17 0.65 8.12
CA GLN A 190 19.63 -0.19 7.01
C GLN A 190 19.25 -1.69 7.17
N GLN A 191 18.52 -2.03 8.24
CA GLN A 191 17.99 -3.38 8.50
C GLN A 191 16.54 -3.49 8.03
#